data_AF-A0A514LBJ9-F1
#
_entry.id   AF-A0A514LBJ9-F1
#
_cell.length_a   1.000
_cell.length_b   1.000
_cell.length_c   1.000
_cell.angle_alpha   90.00
_cell.angle_beta   90.00
_cell.angle_gamma   90.00
#
_symmetry.space_group_name_H-M   'P 1'
#
loop_
_entity.id
_entity.type
_entity.pdbx_description
1 polymer ?
#
loop_
_entity_poly.entity_id
_entity_poly.type
_entity_poly.pdbx_seq_one_letter_code
_entity_poly.pdbx_strand_id
1 'polypeptide(L)'
;MDLEFFMDVSPSWWIKARRDEKFLKNYVFEKFERDYYPRIISKGRDKIDLDESGYLIKQSILNSLQKGDFRYEFLPEDEDLKESYSIKNGNVIFEPRKNKINCRILILVTMK
;
A
#
# COMPACT_ATOMS: atom_id res chain seq x y z
N MET A 1 7.32 19.78 2.04
CA MET A 1 7.90 18.76 1.15
C MET A 1 6.96 17.57 1.14
N ASP A 2 6.50 17.13 -0.03
CA ASP A 2 5.55 16.02 -0.13
C ASP A 2 6.28 14.71 -0.45
N LEU A 3 5.95 13.69 0.34
CA LEU A 3 6.44 12.33 0.20
C LEU A 3 5.28 11.41 -0.07
N GLU A 4 5.50 10.45 -0.96
CA GLU A 4 4.50 9.46 -1.34
C GLU A 4 5.12 8.07 -1.33
N PHE A 5 4.38 7.10 -0.80
CA PHE A 5 4.82 5.72 -0.79
C PHE A 5 3.66 4.75 -0.73
N PHE A 6 3.88 3.53 -1.21
CA PHE A 6 2.87 2.48 -1.28
C PHE A 6 3.14 1.39 -0.25
N MET A 7 2.09 0.94 0.43
CA MET A 7 2.17 -0.22 1.30
C MET A 7 1.23 -1.32 0.78
N ASP A 8 1.72 -2.54 0.67
CA ASP A 8 0.89 -3.68 0.31
C ASP A 8 0.01 -4.10 1.50
N VAL A 9 -1.27 -4.30 1.22
CA VAL A 9 -2.28 -4.69 2.18
C VAL A 9 -3.21 -5.73 1.55
N SER A 10 -3.75 -6.64 2.37
CA SER A 10 -4.75 -7.58 1.85
C SER A 10 -6.10 -6.89 1.63
N PRO A 11 -6.90 -7.30 0.62
CA PRO A 11 -8.27 -6.79 0.45
C PRO A 11 -9.13 -6.95 1.71
N SER A 12 -8.99 -8.08 2.41
CA SER A 12 -9.69 -8.35 3.66
C SER A 12 -9.33 -7.36 4.77
N TRP A 13 -8.05 -6.97 4.83
CA TRP A 13 -7.59 -5.97 5.78
C TRP A 13 -8.21 -4.61 5.46
N TRP A 14 -8.25 -4.20 4.19
CA TRP A 14 -8.85 -2.94 3.78
C TRP A 14 -10.35 -2.85 4.11
N ILE A 15 -11.12 -3.91 3.86
CA ILE A 15 -12.57 -3.93 4.15
C ILE A 15 -12.83 -3.63 5.64
N LYS A 16 -11.93 -4.06 6.52
CA LYS A 16 -11.95 -3.76 7.96
C LYS A 16 -11.46 -2.33 8.22
N ALA A 17 -10.28 -1.96 7.70
CA ALA A 17 -9.63 -0.68 7.97
C ALA A 17 -10.44 0.53 7.47
N ARG A 18 -11.13 0.43 6.33
CA ARG A 18 -11.96 1.53 5.80
C ARG A 18 -13.14 1.93 6.69
N ARG A 19 -13.50 1.06 7.65
CA ARG A 19 -14.58 1.31 8.62
C ARG A 19 -14.05 1.78 9.98
N ASP A 20 -12.74 1.77 10.17
CA ASP A 20 -12.07 2.11 11.43
C ASP A 20 -10.78 2.89 11.13
N GLU A 21 -10.91 4.22 11.05
CA GLU A 21 -9.80 5.11 10.74
C GLU A 21 -8.68 5.02 11.79
N LYS A 22 -9.02 4.80 13.07
CA LYS A 22 -8.03 4.67 14.15
C LYS A 22 -7.19 3.40 13.93
N PHE A 23 -7.83 2.29 13.59
CA PHE A 23 -7.13 1.05 13.25
C PHE A 23 -6.22 1.24 12.03
N LEU A 24 -6.68 1.91 10.99
CA LEU A 24 -5.88 2.20 9.80
C LEU A 24 -4.63 3.02 10.14
N LYS A 25 -4.80 4.13 10.87
CA LYS A 25 -3.70 5.03 11.22
C LYS A 25 -2.64 4.33 12.08
N ASN A 26 -3.09 3.59 13.09
CA ASN A 26 -2.18 2.81 13.94
C ASN A 26 -1.42 1.76 13.14
N TYR A 27 -2.09 1.04 12.23
CA TYR A 27 -1.43 0.04 11.41
C TYR A 27 -0.34 0.64 10.51
N VAL A 28 -0.63 1.75 9.83
CA VAL A 28 0.34 2.43 8.96
C VAL A 28 1.56 2.87 9.78
N PHE A 29 1.34 3.47 10.94
CA PHE A 29 2.41 3.87 11.85
C PHE A 29 3.26 2.68 12.32
N GLU A 30 2.64 1.64 12.88
CA GLU A 30 3.34 0.46 13.40
C GLU A 30 4.13 -0.28 12.33
N LYS A 31 3.56 -0.38 11.11
CA LYS A 31 4.23 -1.04 9.98
C LYS A 31 5.43 -0.25 9.50
N PHE A 32 5.31 1.07 9.41
CA PHE A 32 6.42 1.92 9.01
C PHE A 32 7.53 1.94 10.08
N GLU A 33 7.16 1.99 11.36
CA GLU A 33 8.10 1.97 12.50
C GLU A 33 8.93 0.68 12.55
N ARG A 34 8.31 -0.48 12.30
CA ARG A 34 9.00 -1.77 12.36
C ARG A 34 9.94 -2.02 11.19
N ASP A 35 9.44 -1.81 9.97
CA ASP A 35 10.07 -2.36 8.77
C ASP A 35 10.65 -1.28 7.85
N TYR A 36 10.44 0.02 8.16
CA TYR A 36 10.64 1.13 7.23
C TYR A 36 10.07 0.84 5.84
N TYR A 37 8.92 0.15 5.82
CA TYR A 37 8.31 -0.32 4.58
C TYR A 37 7.37 0.74 4.00
N PRO A 38 7.53 1.13 2.71
CA PRO A 38 8.55 0.68 1.77
C PRO A 38 9.87 1.45 1.92
N ARG A 39 10.98 0.76 1.63
CA ARG A 39 12.34 1.33 1.75
C ARG A 39 12.60 2.45 0.74
N ILE A 40 11.99 2.39 -0.43
CA ILE A 40 12.12 3.42 -1.44
C ILE A 40 10.83 4.22 -1.45
N ILE A 41 10.93 5.51 -1.17
CA ILE A 41 9.80 6.44 -1.18
C ILE A 41 9.98 7.46 -2.31
N SER A 42 8.88 7.94 -2.84
CA SER A 42 8.89 8.97 -3.89
C SER A 42 8.79 10.36 -3.27
N LYS A 43 9.52 11.30 -3.85
CA LYS A 43 9.50 12.73 -3.56
C LYS A 43 9.23 13.47 -4.87
N GLY A 44 7.96 13.63 -5.21
CA GLY A 44 7.56 14.19 -6.51
C GLY A 44 8.08 13.34 -7.66
N ARG A 45 9.09 13.82 -8.40
CA ARG A 45 9.70 13.06 -9.51
C ARG A 45 10.92 12.23 -9.09
N ASP A 46 11.46 12.48 -7.90
CA ASP A 46 12.66 11.82 -7.40
C ASP A 46 12.30 10.63 -6.49
N LYS A 47 13.26 9.72 -6.32
CA LYS A 47 13.16 8.61 -5.38
C LYS A 47 14.18 8.80 -4.26
N ILE A 48 13.79 8.48 -3.04
CA ILE A 48 14.64 8.48 -1.86
C ILE A 48 14.72 7.04 -1.38
N ASP A 49 15.94 6.50 -1.32
CA ASP A 49 16.19 5.27 -0.60
C ASP A 49 16.28 5.59 0.90
N LEU A 50 15.40 5.01 1.71
CA LEU A 50 15.38 5.19 3.14
C LEU A 50 16.64 4.63 3.79
N ASP A 51 17.21 3.53 3.30
CA ASP A 51 18.43 2.94 3.87
C ASP A 51 19.65 3.88 3.69
N GLU A 52 19.70 4.60 2.57
CA GLU A 52 20.74 5.60 2.30
C GLU A 52 20.40 7.00 2.82
N SER A 53 19.11 7.29 3.01
CA SER A 53 18.67 8.58 3.52
C SER A 53 19.04 8.77 4.99
N GLY A 54 19.39 10.00 5.35
CA GLY A 54 19.68 10.35 6.74
C GLY A 54 18.50 10.08 7.68
N TYR A 55 18.81 9.75 8.94
CA TYR A 55 17.87 9.49 10.04
C TYR A 55 16.75 10.54 10.18
N LEU A 56 17.02 11.80 9.83
CA LEU A 56 16.06 12.90 9.91
C LEU A 56 14.81 12.69 9.03
N ILE A 57 14.96 12.13 7.83
CA ILE A 57 13.82 11.90 6.93
C ILE A 57 12.91 10.81 7.51
N LYS A 58 13.50 9.70 7.97
CA LYS A 58 12.77 8.61 8.64
C LYS A 58 12.00 9.13 9.85
N GLN A 59 12.66 9.89 10.71
CA GLN A 59 12.06 10.38 11.94
C GLN A 59 10.94 11.39 11.67
N SER A 60 11.09 12.26 10.66
CA SER A 60 10.01 13.17 10.29
C SER A 60 8.78 12.45 9.71
N ILE A 61 8.97 11.43 8.88
CA ILE A 61 7.85 10.60 8.41
C ILE A 61 7.16 9.94 9.60
N LEU A 62 7.94 9.33 10.49
CA LEU A 62 7.43 8.64 11.67
C LEU A 62 6.64 9.58 12.60
N ASN A 63 7.12 10.80 12.80
CA ASN A 63 6.42 11.83 13.57
C ASN A 63 5.08 12.23 12.93
N SER A 64 5.02 12.37 11.60
CA SER A 64 3.77 12.68 10.89
C SER A 64 2.78 11.52 10.96
N LEU A 65 3.26 10.28 10.80
CA LEU A 65 2.43 9.08 10.93
C LEU A 65 1.89 8.93 12.35
N GLN A 66 2.70 9.18 13.38
CA GLN A 66 2.31 9.11 14.78
C GLN A 66 1.20 10.13 15.12
N LYS A 67 1.27 11.32 14.54
CA LYS A 67 0.23 12.36 14.70
C LYS A 67 -1.03 12.06 13.89
N GLY A 68 -0.96 11.13 12.93
CA GLY A 68 -2.03 10.89 11.97
C GLY A 68 -2.15 11.97 10.90
N ASP A 69 -1.09 12.78 10.71
CA ASP A 69 -1.01 13.89 9.76
C ASP A 69 -0.55 13.38 8.38
N PHE A 70 -1.35 12.50 7.79
CA PHE A 70 -1.10 11.97 6.44
C PHE A 70 -2.42 11.69 5.72
N ARG A 71 -2.38 11.70 4.39
CA ARG A 71 -3.51 11.26 3.56
C ARG A 71 -3.23 9.87 3.04
N TYR A 72 -4.30 9.14 2.72
CA TYR A 72 -4.18 7.80 2.18
C TYR A 72 -5.23 7.55 1.10
N GLU A 73 -4.88 6.72 0.13
CA GLU A 73 -5.78 6.27 -0.93
C GLU A 73 -5.59 4.77 -1.14
N PHE A 74 -6.70 4.04 -1.22
CA PHE A 74 -6.66 2.61 -1.47
C PHE A 74 -6.71 2.32 -2.97
N LEU A 75 -5.72 1.57 -3.44
CA LEU A 75 -5.53 1.21 -4.83
C LEU A 75 -5.71 -0.31 -4.97
N PRO A 76 -6.85 -0.78 -5.50
CA PRO A 76 -6.95 -2.17 -5.94
C PRO A 76 -6.02 -2.37 -7.14
N GLU A 77 -5.11 -3.35 -7.12
CA GLU A 77 -4.40 -3.74 -8.33
C GLU A 77 -5.33 -4.63 -9.18
N ASP A 78 -5.89 -4.11 -10.25
CA ASP A 78 -6.49 -4.99 -11.26
C ASP A 78 -5.35 -5.77 -11.94
N GLU A 79 -5.01 -6.95 -11.43
CA GLU A 79 -4.32 -7.94 -12.25
C GLU A 79 -5.32 -8.37 -13.33
N ASP A 80 -5.00 -8.08 -14.59
CA ASP A 80 -5.64 -8.70 -15.75
C ASP A 80 -5.49 -10.22 -15.63
N LEU A 81 -6.49 -10.86 -15.04
CA LEU A 81 -6.62 -12.30 -14.98
C LEU A 81 -6.64 -12.81 -16.42
N LYS A 82 -5.55 -13.41 -16.89
CA LYS A 82 -5.59 -14.27 -18.07
C LYS A 82 -6.69 -15.30 -17.83
N GLU A 83 -7.78 -15.18 -18.57
CA GLU A 83 -8.93 -16.08 -18.46
C GLU A 83 -8.44 -17.53 -18.57
N SER A 84 -8.50 -18.27 -17.47
CA SER A 84 -8.25 -19.71 -17.50
C SER A 84 -9.48 -20.39 -18.09
N TYR A 85 -9.32 -21.06 -19.22
CA TYR A 85 -10.35 -21.94 -19.78
C TYR A 85 -9.87 -23.40 -19.74
N SER A 86 -10.79 -24.33 -19.52
CA SER A 86 -10.56 -25.76 -19.66
C SER A 86 -11.43 -26.32 -20.79
N ILE A 87 -10.83 -27.16 -21.65
CA ILE A 87 -11.56 -27.85 -22.73
C ILE A 87 -11.83 -29.28 -22.28
N LYS A 88 -13.10 -29.66 -22.19
CA LYS A 88 -13.53 -31.04 -21.96
C LYS A 88 -14.65 -31.40 -22.94
N ASN A 89 -14.47 -32.51 -23.66
CA ASN A 89 -15.43 -33.04 -24.64
C ASN A 89 -15.93 -32.01 -25.67
N GLY A 90 -15.02 -31.15 -26.17
CA GLY A 90 -15.36 -30.13 -27.17
C GLY A 90 -16.04 -28.87 -26.62
N ASN A 91 -16.34 -28.82 -25.31
CA ASN A 91 -16.87 -27.62 -24.67
C ASN A 91 -15.76 -26.83 -23.97
N VAL A 92 -15.74 -25.52 -24.20
CA VAL A 92 -14.86 -24.57 -23.51
C VAL A 92 -15.56 -24.09 -22.23
N ILE A 93 -14.98 -24.39 -21.08
CA ILE A 93 -15.45 -23.93 -19.77
C ILE A 93 -14.52 -22.81 -19.33
N PHE A 94 -15.06 -21.59 -19.20
CA PHE A 94 -14.33 -20.47 -18.63
C PHE A 94 -14.35 -20.61 -17.10
N GLU A 95 -13.17 -20.70 -16.50
CA GLU A 95 -12.99 -20.72 -15.04
C GLU A 95 -12.59 -19.31 -14.59
N PRO A 96 -13.53 -18.48 -14.08
CA PRO A 96 -13.18 -17.20 -13.49
C PRO A 96 -12.50 -17.46 -12.14
N ARG A 97 -11.20 -17.73 -12.16
CA ARG A 97 -10.39 -17.78 -10.94
C ARG A 97 -10.20 -16.35 -10.44
N LYS A 98 -11.19 -15.78 -9.76
CA LYS A 98 -10.99 -14.55 -8.98
C LYS A 98 -10.11 -14.86 -7.78
N ASN A 99 -8.81 -15.00 -7.99
CA ASN A 99 -7.85 -14.98 -6.90
C ASN A 99 -7.75 -13.56 -6.37
N LYS A 100 -7.63 -13.45 -5.05
CA LYS A 100 -7.62 -12.18 -4.32
C LYS A 100 -6.48 -11.31 -4.85
N ILE A 101 -6.90 -10.23 -5.50
CA ILE A 101 -6.15 -9.06 -5.92
C ILE A 101 -5.20 -8.60 -4.79
N ASN A 102 -3.91 -8.37 -5.08
CA ASN A 102 -3.05 -7.62 -4.17
C ASN A 102 -3.59 -6.19 -4.10
N CYS A 103 -3.63 -5.60 -2.90
CA CYS A 103 -4.06 -4.22 -2.77
C CYS A 103 -2.93 -3.38 -2.22
N ARG A 104 -2.87 -2.13 -2.66
CA ARG A 104 -1.94 -1.15 -2.13
C ARG A 104 -2.68 -0.02 -1.48
N ILE A 105 -2.06 0.57 -0.48
CA ILE A 105 -2.46 1.86 0.05
C ILE A 105 -1.35 2.85 -0.29
N LEU A 106 -1.72 3.90 -1.03
CA LEU A 106 -0.89 5.08 -1.22
C LEU A 106 -0.96 5.90 0.05
N ILE A 107 0.19 6.27 0.59
CA ILE A 107 0.33 7.16 1.73
C ILE A 107 1.01 8.44 1.25
N LEU A 108 0.42 9.58 1.60
CA LEU A 108 0.90 10.92 1.26
C LEU A 108 1.22 11.67 2.55
N VAL A 109 2.49 12.03 2.73
CA VAL A 109 2.98 12.75 3.90
C VAL A 109 3.49 14.12 3.45
N THR A 110 2.86 15.18 3.96
CA THR A 110 3.33 16.55 3.79
C THR A 110 4.22 16.93 4.97
N MET A 111 5.52 17.02 4.74
CA MET A 111 6.46 17.60 5.70
C MET A 111 6.32 19.12 5.72
N LYS A 112 6.10 19.69 6.91
CA LYS A 112 6.17 21.13 7.16
C LYS A 112 7.61 21.57 7.41
#